data_AF-A0A434EUF9-F1
#
_entry.id   AF-A0A434EUF9-F1
#
_cell.length_a   1.000
_cell.length_b   1.000
_cell.length_c   1.000
_cell.angle_alpha   90.00
_cell.angle_beta   90.00
_cell.angle_gamma   90.00
#
_symmetry.space_group_name_H-M   'P 1'
#
loop_
_entity.id
_entity.type
_entity.pdbx_description
1 polymer ?
#
loop_
_entity_poly.entity_id
_entity_poly.type
_entity_poly.pdbx_seq_one_letter_code
_entity_poly.pdbx_strand_id
1 'polypeptide(L)'
;MSKGVILLAAGGTGGHLFPAEALAHELIDRGWKVHLATDHRAERYSRHFPAADIHTIPSATLGSKNPVAMLSAFWKIRQGVREASRVIARIKPEAVVGFGGYPTLPPLYA
;
A
#
# COMPACT_ATOMS: atom_id res chain seq x y z
N MET A 1 2.83 13.86 21.19
CA MET A 1 1.64 13.73 20.30
C MET A 1 2.16 13.42 18.91
N SER A 2 1.59 12.45 18.17
CA SER A 2 2.07 12.16 16.82
C SER A 2 1.82 13.35 15.90
N LYS A 3 2.78 13.71 15.05
CA LYS A 3 2.67 14.84 14.12
C LYS A 3 1.52 14.69 13.14
N GLY A 4 1.24 13.45 12.73
CA GLY A 4 0.19 13.09 11.79
C GLY A 4 0.35 11.63 11.37
N VAL A 5 -0.38 11.23 10.33
CA VAL A 5 -0.31 9.89 9.74
C VAL A 5 0.36 9.96 8.37
N ILE A 6 1.29 9.04 8.10
CA ILE A 6 1.88 8.84 6.77
C ILE A 6 1.51 7.44 6.29
N LEU A 7 1.03 7.34 5.06
CA LEU A 7 0.69 6.08 4.42
C LEU A 7 1.83 5.66 3.48
N LEU A 8 2.42 4.51 3.74
CA LEU A 8 3.42 3.90 2.86
C LEU A 8 2.73 2.84 2.00
N ALA A 9 2.83 2.95 0.69
CA ALA A 9 2.31 1.95 -0.23
C ALA A 9 3.48 1.13 -0.78
N ALA A 10 3.52 -0.17 -0.45
CA ALA A 10 4.56 -1.10 -0.89
C ALA A 10 3.95 -2.45 -1.24
N GLY A 11 4.29 -3.02 -2.39
CA GLY A 11 3.61 -4.20 -2.91
C GLY A 11 4.48 -5.32 -3.46
N GLY A 12 3.91 -6.52 -3.49
CA GLY A 12 4.43 -7.68 -4.23
C GLY A 12 5.47 -8.52 -3.47
N THR A 13 6.65 -7.97 -3.18
CA THR A 13 7.81 -8.71 -2.63
C THR A 13 8.64 -7.84 -1.66
N GLY A 14 9.61 -8.46 -0.99
CA GLY A 14 10.54 -7.76 -0.07
C GLY A 14 11.28 -6.57 -0.70
N GLY A 15 11.54 -6.58 -2.02
CA GLY A 15 12.28 -5.51 -2.70
C GLY A 15 11.64 -4.11 -2.58
N HIS A 16 10.32 -4.02 -2.41
CA HIS A 16 9.62 -2.75 -2.14
C HIS A 16 9.30 -2.56 -0.65
N LEU A 17 9.18 -3.65 0.11
CA LEU A 17 8.89 -3.57 1.55
C LEU A 17 10.10 -3.15 2.37
N PHE A 18 11.31 -3.63 2.08
CA PHE A 18 12.52 -3.24 2.81
C PHE A 18 12.83 -1.74 2.75
N PRO A 19 12.80 -1.05 1.59
CA PRO A 19 12.99 0.39 1.58
C PRO A 19 11.83 1.14 2.27
N ALA A 20 10.61 0.60 2.21
CA ALA A 20 9.47 1.16 2.94
C ALA A 20 9.63 1.02 4.46
N GLU A 21 10.19 -0.10 4.93
CA GLU A 21 10.48 -0.38 6.33
C GLU A 21 11.58 0.55 6.86
N ALA A 22 12.65 0.74 6.09
CA ALA A 22 13.70 1.69 6.41
C ALA A 22 13.13 3.12 6.58
N LEU A 23 12.25 3.57 5.68
CA LEU A 23 11.58 4.86 5.83
C LEU A 23 10.62 4.87 7.03
N ALA A 24 9.90 3.78 7.28
CA ALA A 24 8.96 3.70 8.39
C ALA A 24 9.66 3.93 9.73
N HIS A 25 10.80 3.29 9.98
CA HIS A 25 11.62 3.52 11.17
C HIS A 25 11.98 4.99 11.36
N GLU A 26 12.53 5.62 10.31
CA GLU A 26 12.92 7.03 10.36
C GLU A 26 11.72 7.96 10.62
N LEU A 27 10.56 7.67 10.04
CA LEU A 27 9.34 8.46 10.24
C LEU A 27 8.82 8.33 11.67
N ILE A 28 8.86 7.11 12.23
CA ILE A 28 8.43 6.83 13.61
C ILE A 28 9.33 7.56 14.60
N ASP A 29 10.65 7.51 14.40
CA ASP A 29 11.63 8.21 15.23
C ASP A 29 11.44 9.74 15.17
N ARG A 30 10.97 10.26 14.02
CA ARG A 30 10.59 11.68 13.85
C ARG A 30 9.23 12.04 14.44
N GLY A 31 8.51 11.08 15.02
CA GLY A 31 7.23 11.25 15.70
C GLY A 31 6.00 11.14 14.80
N TRP A 32 6.10 10.51 13.63
CA TRP A 32 4.97 10.23 12.74
C TRP A 32 4.34 8.88 13.02
N LYS A 33 3.03 8.76 12.77
CA LYS A 33 2.35 7.48 12.78
C LYS A 33 2.36 6.88 11.37
N VAL A 34 2.93 5.70 11.21
CA VAL A 34 3.06 5.06 9.90
C VAL A 34 1.98 4.00 9.70
N HIS A 35 1.29 4.06 8.57
CA HIS A 35 0.36 3.04 8.09
C HIS A 35 0.94 2.40 6.83
N LEU A 36 0.75 1.09 6.65
CA LEU A 36 1.22 0.37 5.46
C LEU A 36 0.03 -0.05 4.60
N ALA A 37 0.04 0.29 3.32
CA ALA A 37 -0.84 -0.26 2.30
C ALA A 37 -0.09 -1.30 1.48
N THR A 38 -0.57 -2.54 1.48
CA THR A 38 0.10 -3.67 0.81
C THR A 38 -0.89 -4.69 0.25
N ASP A 39 -0.43 -5.70 -0.50
CA ASP A 39 -1.29 -6.77 -1.00
C ASP A 39 -1.06 -8.10 -0.27
N HIS A 40 -1.93 -9.07 -0.55
CA HIS A 40 -1.87 -10.39 0.09
C HIS A 40 -0.56 -11.16 -0.20
N ARG A 41 0.20 -10.79 -1.24
CA ARG A 41 1.49 -11.45 -1.55
C ARG A 41 2.59 -10.98 -0.61
N ALA A 42 2.53 -9.72 -0.21
CA ALA A 42 3.44 -9.11 0.73
C ALA A 42 3.10 -9.41 2.20
N GLU A 43 1.96 -10.05 2.49
CA GLU A 43 1.51 -10.38 3.86
C GLU A 43 2.52 -11.21 4.66
N ARG A 44 3.35 -12.04 4.00
CA ARG A 44 4.44 -12.77 4.68
C ARG A 44 5.58 -11.87 5.14
N TYR A 45 5.81 -10.77 4.42
CA TYR A 45 6.88 -9.81 4.69
C TYR A 45 6.40 -8.65 5.56
N SER A 46 5.09 -8.36 5.59
CA SER A 46 4.53 -7.24 6.34
C SER A 46 4.33 -7.50 7.83
N ARG A 47 4.39 -8.76 8.31
CA ARG A 47 4.12 -9.10 9.73
C ARG A 47 5.10 -8.48 10.72
N HIS A 48 6.34 -8.24 10.30
CA HIS A 48 7.37 -7.62 11.14
C HIS A 48 7.53 -6.13 10.84
N PHE A 49 6.74 -5.59 9.91
CA PHE A 49 6.85 -4.19 9.51
C PHE A 49 6.43 -3.28 10.68
N PRO A 50 7.17 -2.20 11.00
CA PRO A 50 6.89 -1.32 12.12
C PRO A 50 5.71 -0.36 11.83
N ALA A 51 4.59 -0.85 11.29
CA ALA A 51 3.41 -0.04 11.02
C ALA A 51 2.47 -0.06 12.23
N ALA A 52 1.81 1.06 12.46
CA ALA A 52 0.72 1.15 13.41
C ALA A 52 -0.52 0.39 12.95
N ASP A 53 -0.71 0.27 11.63
CA ASP A 53 -1.80 -0.50 11.02
C ASP A 53 -1.43 -0.92 9.58
N ILE A 54 -1.91 -2.08 9.15
CA ILE A 54 -1.64 -2.67 7.83
C ILE A 54 -2.94 -2.84 7.06
N HIS A 55 -3.03 -2.18 5.91
CA HIS A 55 -4.18 -2.14 5.02
C HIS A 55 -3.91 -3.05 3.82
N THR A 56 -4.54 -4.22 3.79
CA THR A 56 -4.45 -5.14 2.66
C THR A 56 -5.39 -4.70 1.54
N ILE A 57 -4.83 -4.15 0.47
CA ILE A 57 -5.56 -3.66 -0.69
C ILE A 57 -5.50 -4.70 -1.81
N PRO A 58 -6.65 -5.11 -2.39
CA PRO A 58 -6.66 -6.02 -3.52
C PRO A 58 -5.90 -5.42 -4.72
N SER A 59 -4.84 -6.08 -5.15
CA SER A 59 -4.09 -5.74 -6.37
C SER A 59 -4.24 -6.87 -7.40
N ALA A 60 -4.30 -6.52 -8.69
CA ALA A 60 -4.26 -7.48 -9.77
C ALA A 60 -2.99 -7.26 -10.60
N THR A 61 -2.28 -8.35 -10.92
CA THR A 61 -1.15 -8.30 -11.86
C THR A 61 -1.70 -8.42 -13.27
N LEU A 62 -1.37 -7.45 -14.11
CA LEU A 62 -1.61 -7.49 -15.56
C LEU A 62 -0.60 -8.45 -16.21
N GLY A 63 -0.70 -9.74 -15.92
CA GLY A 63 0.23 -10.77 -16.41
C GLY A 63 -0.26 -11.53 -17.64
N SER A 64 -1.54 -11.38 -18.01
CA SER A 64 -2.19 -12.28 -18.96
C SER A 64 -2.61 -11.54 -20.23
N LYS A 65 -2.16 -12.00 -21.41
CA LYS A 65 -2.62 -11.51 -22.74
C LYS A 65 -4.07 -11.91 -23.08
N ASN A 66 -4.82 -12.43 -22.12
CA ASN A 66 -6.19 -12.88 -22.31
C ASN A 66 -7.16 -11.70 -22.04
N PRO A 67 -7.96 -11.27 -23.03
CA PRO A 67 -8.87 -10.12 -22.88
C PRO A 67 -9.91 -10.31 -21.76
N VAL A 68 -10.34 -11.54 -21.47
CA VAL A 68 -11.25 -11.82 -20.33
C VAL A 68 -10.51 -11.61 -18.99
N ALA A 69 -9.25 -12.02 -18.92
CA ALA A 69 -8.42 -11.81 -17.74
C ALA A 69 -8.09 -10.31 -17.55
N MET A 70 -7.90 -9.55 -18.63
CA MET A 70 -7.72 -8.10 -18.57
C MET A 70 -8.96 -7.38 -18.03
N LEU A 71 -10.16 -7.76 -18.46
CA LEU A 71 -11.39 -7.19 -17.92
C LEU A 71 -11.52 -7.48 -16.42
N SER A 72 -11.24 -8.72 -16.00
CA SER A 72 -11.25 -9.08 -14.57
C SER A 72 -10.20 -8.32 -13.76
N ALA A 73 -9.03 -8.05 -14.35
CA ALA A 73 -7.97 -7.25 -13.73
C ALA A 73 -8.40 -5.79 -13.57
N PHE A 74 -9.09 -5.22 -14.58
CA PHE A 74 -9.64 -3.86 -14.49
C PHE A 74 -10.65 -3.73 -13.35
N TRP A 75 -11.58 -4.69 -13.21
CA TRP A 75 -12.54 -4.69 -12.09
C TRP A 75 -11.85 -4.77 -10.74
N LYS A 76 -10.81 -5.61 -10.61
CA LYS A 76 -10.00 -5.73 -9.38
C LYS A 76 -9.22 -4.46 -9.07
N ILE A 77 -8.61 -3.81 -10.07
CA ILE A 77 -7.92 -2.53 -9.90
C ILE A 77 -8.91 -1.46 -9.43
N ARG A 78 -10.09 -1.36 -10.06
CA ARG A 78 -11.14 -0.42 -9.66
C ARG A 78 -11.62 -0.66 -8.23
N GLN A 79 -11.72 -1.92 -7.82
CA GLN A 79 -12.04 -2.27 -6.44
C GLN A 79 -10.90 -1.87 -5.49
N GLY A 80 -9.65 -2.14 -5.86
CA GLY A 80 -8.46 -1.72 -5.12
C GLY A 80 -8.38 -0.19 -4.94
N VAL A 81 -8.70 0.58 -5.97
CA VAL A 81 -8.79 2.06 -5.89
C VAL A 81 -9.86 2.47 -4.90
N ARG A 82 -11.05 1.87 -4.96
CA ARG A 82 -12.11 2.18 -3.99
C ARG A 82 -11.72 1.87 -2.55
N GLU A 83 -11.07 0.73 -2.30
CA GLU A 83 -10.60 0.41 -0.95
C GLU A 83 -9.49 1.37 -0.50
N ALA A 84 -8.52 1.68 -1.38
CA ALA A 84 -7.47 2.67 -1.12
C ALA A 84 -8.07 4.04 -0.76
N SER A 85 -9.02 4.54 -1.56
CA SER A 85 -9.71 5.80 -1.29
C SER A 85 -10.45 5.78 0.04
N ARG A 86 -11.09 4.66 0.42
CA ARG A 86 -11.74 4.54 1.74
C ARG A 86 -10.74 4.57 2.88
N VAL A 87 -9.60 3.91 2.73
CA VAL A 87 -8.52 3.93 3.73
C VAL A 87 -7.99 5.35 3.88
N ILE A 88 -7.66 6.02 2.78
CA ILE A 88 -7.19 7.42 2.76
C ILE A 88 -8.23 8.35 3.41
N ALA A 89 -9.51 8.21 3.05
CA ALA A 89 -10.58 9.03 3.63
C ALA A 89 -10.78 8.79 5.13
N ARG A 90 -10.50 7.57 5.62
CA ARG A 90 -10.61 7.21 7.04
C ARG A 90 -9.42 7.70 7.84
N ILE A 91 -8.20 7.44 7.36
CA ILE A 91 -6.97 7.73 8.12
C ILE A 91 -6.48 9.17 7.91
N LYS A 92 -6.92 9.83 6.83
CA LYS A 92 -6.56 11.19 6.41
C LYS A 92 -5.04 11.43 6.54
N PRO A 93 -4.23 10.69 5.77
CA PRO A 93 -2.79 10.80 5.88
C PRO A 93 -2.32 12.16 5.37
N GLU A 94 -1.27 12.71 5.98
CA GLU A 94 -0.64 13.95 5.52
C GLU A 94 0.22 13.74 4.28
N ALA A 95 0.75 12.53 4.11
CA ALA A 95 1.50 12.14 2.93
C ALA A 95 1.27 10.67 2.59
N VAL A 96 1.34 10.36 1.30
CA VAL A 96 1.36 8.99 0.76
C VAL A 96 2.67 8.79 0.02
N VAL A 97 3.43 7.75 0.38
CA VAL A 97 4.73 7.43 -0.24
C VAL A 97 4.62 6.07 -0.93
N GLY A 98 4.81 6.06 -2.25
CA GLY A 98 4.81 4.84 -3.05
C GLY A 98 6.21 4.29 -3.24
N PHE A 99 6.44 3.05 -2.81
CA PHE A 99 7.70 2.33 -3.00
C PHE A 99 7.71 1.41 -4.22
N GLY A 100 6.62 1.36 -4.97
CA GLY A 100 6.47 0.51 -6.15
C GLY A 100 5.77 -0.83 -5.88
N GLY A 101 5.42 -1.49 -6.99
CA GLY A 101 4.55 -2.66 -7.04
C GLY A 101 3.13 -2.33 -7.51
N TYR A 102 2.44 -3.27 -8.15
CA TYR A 102 1.04 -3.10 -8.60
C TYR A 102 0.05 -2.55 -7.54
N PRO A 103 0.22 -2.81 -6.22
CA PRO A 103 -0.59 -2.21 -5.15
C PRO A 103 -0.37 -0.72 -4.91
N THR A 104 0.64 -0.07 -5.49
CA THR A 104 0.92 1.36 -5.25
C THR A 104 0.17 2.28 -6.19
N LEU A 105 -0.33 1.77 -7.32
CA LEU A 105 -1.15 2.55 -8.25
C LEU A 105 -2.46 3.05 -7.62
N PRO A 106 -3.24 2.22 -6.90
CA PRO A 106 -4.48 2.67 -6.31
C PRO A 106 -4.32 3.76 -5.23
N PRO A 107 -3.38 3.66 -4.26
CA PRO A 107 -3.16 4.71 -3.27
C PRO A 107 -2.52 5.99 -3.81
N LEU A 108 -1.74 5.92 -4.90
CA LEU A 108 -1.14 7.12 -5.51
C LEU A 108 -2.12 7.91 -6.40
N TYR A 109 -3.15 7.24 -6.93
CA TYR A 109 -4.15 7.87 -7.80
C TYR A 109 -5.37 8.41 -7.03
N ALA A 110 -5.68 7.80 -5.88
CA ALA A 110 -6.82 8.13 -5.02
C ALA A 110 -6.62 9.43 -4.24
#